data_AF-A0A965ZAF5-F1
#
_entry.id   AF-A0A965ZAF5-F1
#
_cell.length_a   1.000
_cell.length_b   1.000
_cell.length_c   1.000
_cell.angle_alpha   90.00
_cell.angle_beta   90.00
_cell.angle_gamma   90.00
#
_symmetry.space_group_name_H-M   'P 1'
#
loop_
_entity.id
_entity.type
_entity.pdbx_description
1 polymer ?
#
loop_
_entity_poly.entity_id
_entity_poly.type
_entity_poly.pdbx_seq_one_letter_code
_entity_poly.pdbx_strand_id
1 'polypeptide(L)'
;MSFRSEKLLSLAGEDFSSKSCKELSHLAEVCFKNGIHGLCYSAYSDDQEPGSIITAEQIRHRIAIIKPFTKWIRTFSCTDGNELIPGIAKENGLNVMVGAWLSDDKEKNEEEIENLIN
;
A
#
# COMPACT_ATOMS: atom_id res chain seq x y z
N MET A 1 0.83 -26.19 17.43
CA MET A 1 0.68 -24.79 17.88
C MET A 1 0.57 -24.77 19.40
N SER A 2 1.39 -23.98 20.09
CA SER A 2 1.35 -23.84 21.56
C SER A 2 0.13 -23.02 21.96
N PHE A 3 -0.74 -23.59 22.81
CA PHE A 3 -1.90 -22.90 23.38
C PHE A 3 -1.40 -21.85 24.37
N ARG A 4 -1.74 -20.58 24.12
CA ARG A 4 -1.42 -19.45 25.01
C ARG A 4 -2.74 -18.92 25.56
N SER A 5 -3.02 -19.22 26.83
CA SER A 5 -4.24 -18.80 27.51
C SER A 5 -4.44 -17.28 27.52
N GLU A 6 -3.35 -16.51 27.53
CA GLU A 6 -3.41 -15.04 27.43
C GLU A 6 -3.87 -14.50 26.05
N LYS A 7 -4.03 -15.36 25.04
CA LYS A 7 -4.48 -14.98 23.69
C LYS A 7 -5.81 -15.63 23.30
N LEU A 8 -6.60 -16.07 24.28
CA LEU A 8 -7.95 -16.56 24.03
C LEU A 8 -8.76 -15.45 23.35
N LEU A 9 -9.32 -15.73 22.16
CA LEU A 9 -10.07 -14.79 21.32
C LEU A 9 -9.25 -13.62 20.73
N SER A 10 -7.92 -13.68 20.68
CA SER A 10 -7.10 -12.62 20.06
C SER A 10 -7.39 -12.37 18.57
N LEU A 11 -8.10 -13.29 17.92
CA LEU A 11 -8.51 -13.22 16.51
C LEU A 11 -10.01 -12.98 16.33
N ALA A 12 -10.80 -12.90 17.42
CA ALA A 12 -12.26 -12.83 17.33
C ALA A 12 -12.76 -11.48 16.76
N GLY A 13 -11.89 -10.48 16.67
CA GLY A 13 -12.23 -9.15 16.14
C GLY A 13 -13.32 -8.44 16.97
N GLU A 14 -13.76 -7.29 16.49
CA GLU A 14 -15.00 -6.70 16.96
C GLU A 14 -16.19 -7.22 16.14
N ASP A 15 -17.32 -7.46 16.80
CA ASP A 15 -18.59 -7.72 16.12
C ASP A 15 -19.25 -6.38 15.73
N PHE A 16 -19.40 -6.15 14.43
CA PHE A 16 -20.01 -4.95 13.86
C PHE A 16 -21.50 -5.12 13.53
N SER A 17 -22.07 -6.32 13.67
CA SER A 17 -23.43 -6.67 13.20
C SER A 17 -24.56 -5.84 13.83
N SER A 18 -24.34 -5.35 15.06
CA SER A 18 -25.31 -4.55 15.82
C SER A 18 -25.14 -3.03 15.68
N LYS A 19 -24.12 -2.57 14.93
CA LYS A 19 -23.81 -1.14 14.81
C LYS A 19 -24.61 -0.48 13.70
N SER A 20 -25.08 0.74 13.97
CA SER A 20 -25.69 1.61 12.97
C SER A 20 -24.66 2.17 11.98
N CYS A 21 -25.12 2.64 10.81
CA CYS A 21 -24.24 3.31 9.85
C CYS A 21 -23.48 4.50 10.46
N LYS A 22 -24.10 5.24 11.39
CA LYS A 22 -23.44 6.38 12.07
C LYS A 22 -22.26 5.92 12.93
N GLU A 23 -22.44 4.83 13.66
CA GLU A 23 -21.38 4.25 14.49
C GLU A 23 -20.25 3.69 13.64
N LEU A 24 -20.58 3.01 12.53
CA LEU A 24 -19.57 2.50 11.60
C LEU A 24 -18.77 3.63 10.94
N SER A 25 -19.43 4.71 10.50
CA SER A 25 -18.75 5.89 9.96
C SER A 25 -17.82 6.54 11.00
N HIS A 26 -18.28 6.67 12.24
CA HIS A 26 -17.47 7.21 13.32
C HIS A 26 -16.24 6.34 13.61
N LEU A 27 -16.41 5.01 13.66
CA LEU A 27 -15.30 4.08 13.85
C LEU A 27 -14.29 4.16 12.70
N ALA A 28 -14.76 4.24 11.45
CA ALA A 28 -13.89 4.43 10.29
C ALA A 28 -13.06 5.73 10.41
N GLU A 29 -13.70 6.85 10.77
CA GLU A 29 -12.99 8.12 10.99
C GLU A 29 -11.92 8.01 12.08
N VAL A 30 -12.23 7.35 13.20
CA VAL A 30 -11.26 7.15 14.29
C VAL A 30 -10.08 6.31 13.80
N CYS A 31 -10.34 5.22 13.08
CA CYS A 31 -9.29 4.39 12.49
C CYS A 31 -8.38 5.17 11.53
N PHE A 32 -8.95 5.99 10.63
CA PHE A 32 -8.17 6.82 9.72
C PHE A 32 -7.38 7.91 10.45
N LYS A 33 -7.96 8.56 11.47
CA LYS A 33 -7.28 9.58 12.28
C LYS A 33 -6.13 9.02 13.10
N ASN A 34 -6.26 7.78 13.60
CA ASN A 34 -5.18 7.09 14.30
C ASN A 34 -4.03 6.68 13.36
N GLY A 35 -4.29 6.66 12.05
CA GLY A 35 -3.34 6.28 11.03
C GLY A 35 -3.28 4.75 10.84
N ILE A 36 -3.00 4.38 9.60
CA ILE A 36 -2.80 2.99 9.18
C ILE A 36 -1.29 2.76 9.11
N HIS A 37 -0.83 1.60 9.58
CA HIS A 37 0.61 1.31 9.58
C HIS A 37 1.21 1.40 8.16
N GLY A 38 0.53 0.76 7.20
CA GLY A 38 0.92 0.73 5.79
C GLY A 38 -0.26 0.50 4.86
N LEU A 39 -0.11 0.94 3.59
CA LEU A 39 -1.12 0.77 2.55
C LEU A 39 -0.53 0.08 1.32
N CYS A 40 -1.33 -0.77 0.66
CA CYS A 40 -1.04 -1.16 -0.72
C CYS A 40 -1.26 0.08 -1.60
N TYR A 41 -0.26 0.43 -2.40
CA TYR A 41 -0.23 1.67 -3.16
C TYR A 41 -0.09 1.38 -4.66
N SER A 42 -0.82 2.15 -5.45
CA SER A 42 -0.67 2.26 -6.90
C SER A 42 -0.76 3.74 -7.27
N ALA A 43 -0.11 4.14 -8.36
CA ALA A 43 -0.22 5.49 -8.91
C ALA A 43 -1.15 5.58 -10.14
N TYR A 44 -1.80 4.47 -10.53
CA TYR A 44 -2.75 4.45 -11.65
C TYR A 44 -3.98 5.33 -11.40
N SER A 45 -4.36 6.08 -12.43
CA SER A 45 -5.66 6.76 -12.54
C SER A 45 -6.77 5.78 -12.97
N ASP A 46 -8.03 6.24 -12.96
CA ASP A 46 -9.22 5.42 -13.25
C ASP A 46 -9.23 4.82 -14.68
N ASP A 47 -8.49 5.42 -15.61
CA ASP A 47 -8.34 5.02 -17.01
C ASP A 47 -7.08 4.19 -17.28
N GLN A 48 -6.28 3.89 -16.24
CA GLN A 48 -5.02 3.18 -16.37
C GLN A 48 -5.08 1.77 -15.78
N GLU A 49 -4.29 0.89 -16.37
CA GLU A 49 -4.18 -0.52 -15.99
C GLU A 49 -2.71 -0.96 -15.90
N PRO A 50 -2.40 -2.14 -15.31
CA PRO A 50 -1.05 -2.68 -15.28
C PRO A 50 -0.38 -2.66 -16.67
N GLY A 51 0.80 -2.05 -16.76
CA GLY A 51 1.51 -1.81 -18.03
C GLY A 51 1.34 -0.40 -18.60
N SER A 52 0.49 0.43 -18.00
CA SER A 52 0.42 1.85 -18.34
C SER A 52 1.60 2.60 -17.74
N ILE A 53 2.16 3.57 -18.48
CA ILE A 53 3.23 4.41 -17.94
C ILE A 53 2.70 5.34 -16.86
N ILE A 54 3.32 5.29 -15.69
CA ILE A 54 3.05 6.15 -14.55
C ILE A 54 4.05 7.31 -14.53
N THR A 55 3.56 8.53 -14.34
CA THR A 55 4.41 9.72 -14.25
C THR A 55 4.76 10.10 -12.81
N ALA A 56 5.89 10.79 -12.64
CA ALA A 56 6.30 11.34 -11.35
C ALA A 56 5.26 12.31 -10.75
N GLU A 57 4.53 13.06 -11.59
CA GLU A 57 3.47 13.97 -11.17
C GLU A 57 2.29 13.21 -10.55
N GLN A 58 1.84 12.12 -11.19
CA GLN A 58 0.80 11.25 -10.65
C GLN A 58 1.21 10.65 -9.30
N ILE A 59 2.46 10.18 -9.20
CA ILE A 59 3.00 9.60 -7.97
C ILE A 59 3.01 10.65 -6.84
N ARG A 60 3.49 11.87 -7.10
CA ARG A 60 3.50 12.96 -6.12
C ARG A 60 2.09 13.32 -5.67
N HIS A 61 1.15 13.42 -6.61
CA HIS A 61 -0.24 13.74 -6.30
C HIS A 61 -0.88 12.68 -5.38
N ARG A 62 -0.76 11.38 -5.71
CA ARG A 62 -1.36 10.33 -4.88
C ARG A 62 -0.66 10.16 -3.53
N ILE A 63 0.66 10.31 -3.46
CA ILE A 63 1.40 10.31 -2.18
C ILE A 63 0.92 11.45 -1.28
N ALA A 64 0.68 12.64 -1.81
CA ALA A 64 0.20 13.78 -1.02
C ALA A 64 -1.15 13.48 -0.33
N ILE A 65 -2.04 12.73 -0.99
CA ILE A 65 -3.34 12.33 -0.43
C ILE A 65 -3.16 11.39 0.76
N ILE A 66 -2.28 10.39 0.66
CA ILE A 66 -2.17 9.34 1.69
C ILE A 66 -1.18 9.66 2.81
N LYS A 67 -0.23 10.58 2.57
CA LYS A 67 0.84 10.94 3.52
C LYS A 67 0.36 11.26 4.94
N PRO A 68 -0.79 11.92 5.17
CA PRO A 68 -1.27 12.18 6.54
C PRO A 68 -1.70 10.92 7.30
N PHE A 69 -2.02 9.83 6.58
CA PHE A 69 -2.71 8.67 7.12
C PHE A 69 -1.84 7.42 7.25
N THR A 70 -0.62 7.42 6.71
CA THR A 70 0.28 6.25 6.77
C THR A 70 1.75 6.65 6.89
N LYS A 71 2.58 5.69 7.34
CA LYS A 71 4.05 5.80 7.31
C LYS A 71 4.70 4.83 6.33
N TRP A 72 3.96 3.84 5.86
CA TRP A 72 4.44 2.83 4.92
C TRP A 72 3.53 2.71 3.71
N ILE A 73 4.15 2.43 2.57
CA ILE A 73 3.44 1.98 1.38
C ILE A 73 4.09 0.69 0.86
N ARG A 74 3.29 -0.14 0.21
CA ARG A 74 3.76 -1.33 -0.52
C ARG A 74 3.46 -1.14 -2.01
N THR A 75 4.49 -1.31 -2.85
CA THR A 75 4.36 -1.36 -4.30
C THR A 75 4.47 -2.80 -4.80
N PHE A 76 4.16 -3.01 -6.07
CA PHE A 76 4.05 -4.35 -6.66
C PHE A 76 4.92 -4.58 -7.89
N SER A 77 5.41 -3.51 -8.50
CA SER A 77 6.24 -3.53 -9.71
C SER A 77 7.33 -2.46 -9.57
N CYS A 78 8.40 -2.64 -10.33
CA CYS A 78 9.55 -1.76 -10.50
C CYS A 78 9.75 -1.37 -11.96
N THR A 79 8.70 -1.42 -12.80
CA THR A 79 8.74 -1.00 -14.20
C THR A 79 7.61 -0.02 -14.50
N ASP A 80 7.57 0.50 -15.73
CA ASP A 80 6.53 1.41 -16.22
C ASP A 80 6.35 2.67 -15.37
N GLY A 81 7.42 3.17 -14.76
CA GLY A 81 7.43 4.34 -13.87
C GLY A 81 7.23 4.00 -12.39
N ASN A 82 6.93 2.75 -12.03
CA ASN A 82 6.81 2.34 -10.63
C ASN A 82 8.17 2.41 -9.89
N GLU A 83 9.29 2.29 -10.60
CA GLU A 83 10.65 2.47 -10.10
C GLU A 83 10.91 3.87 -9.50
N LEU A 84 10.09 4.87 -9.86
CA LEU A 84 10.19 6.23 -9.32
C LEU A 84 9.54 6.36 -7.93
N ILE A 85 8.66 5.44 -7.55
CA ILE A 85 7.87 5.52 -6.31
C ILE A 85 8.76 5.55 -5.06
N PRO A 86 9.77 4.67 -4.89
CA PRO A 86 10.61 4.67 -3.69
C PRO A 86 11.31 6.01 -3.43
N GLY A 87 11.86 6.63 -4.49
CA GLY A 87 12.49 7.95 -4.41
C GLY A 87 11.52 9.03 -3.96
N ILE A 88 10.37 9.14 -4.64
CA ILE A 88 9.37 10.17 -4.33
C ILE A 88 8.73 9.96 -2.95
N ALA A 89 8.50 8.71 -2.55
CA ALA A 89 7.98 8.36 -1.23
C ALA A 89 8.97 8.78 -0.12
N LYS A 90 10.27 8.52 -0.32
CA LYS A 90 11.32 8.92 0.62
C LYS A 90 11.41 10.45 0.76
N GLU A 91 11.35 11.20 -0.34
CA GLU A 91 11.26 12.68 -0.32
C GLU A 91 10.07 13.18 0.52
N ASN A 92 9.01 12.38 0.62
CA ASN A 92 7.81 12.68 1.37
C ASN A 92 7.77 12.09 2.78
N GLY A 93 8.84 11.44 3.24
CA GLY A 93 8.94 10.85 4.57
C GLY A 93 8.13 9.57 4.75
N LEU A 94 7.85 8.85 3.67
CA LEU A 94 7.23 7.53 3.68
C LEU A 94 8.29 6.44 3.50
N ASN A 95 8.09 5.32 4.21
CA ASN A 95 8.85 4.10 3.97
C ASN A 95 8.16 3.26 2.89
N VAL A 96 8.93 2.49 2.13
CA VAL A 96 8.40 1.66 1.03
C VAL A 96 8.84 0.23 1.18
N MET A 97 7.87 -0.69 1.13
CA MET A 97 8.12 -2.10 0.82
C MET A 97 8.00 -2.25 -0.69
N VAL A 98 9.15 -2.31 -1.37
CA VAL A 98 9.21 -2.43 -2.83
C VAL A 98 8.98 -3.89 -3.22
N GLY A 99 8.15 -4.13 -4.23
CA GLY A 99 7.89 -5.45 -4.79
C GLY A 99 8.20 -5.50 -6.27
N ALA A 100 8.75 -6.62 -6.73
CA ALA A 100 8.93 -6.96 -8.13
C ALA A 100 7.79 -7.88 -8.61
N TRP A 101 7.22 -7.61 -9.78
CA TRP A 101 6.15 -8.41 -10.34
C TRP A 101 6.70 -9.55 -11.19
N LEU A 102 6.62 -10.79 -10.70
CA LEU A 102 7.15 -11.96 -11.41
C LEU A 102 6.05 -12.75 -12.10
N SER A 103 6.30 -13.18 -13.34
CA SER A 103 5.39 -13.96 -14.18
C SER A 103 6.14 -15.05 -14.98
N ASP A 104 5.48 -15.66 -15.96
CA ASP A 104 6.11 -16.62 -16.88
C ASP A 104 7.08 -15.95 -17.88
N ASP A 105 7.02 -14.62 -18.01
CA ASP A 105 7.92 -13.83 -18.84
C ASP A 105 9.25 -13.55 -18.12
N LYS A 106 10.29 -14.31 -18.50
CA LYS A 106 11.60 -14.23 -17.86
C LYS A 106 12.35 -12.92 -18.14
N GLU A 107 12.12 -12.32 -19.31
CA GLU A 107 12.81 -11.07 -19.67
C GLU A 107 12.28 -9.93 -18.80
N LYS A 108 10.95 -9.85 -18.64
CA LYS A 108 10.34 -8.88 -17.72
C LYS A 108 10.70 -9.11 -16.26
N ASN A 109 10.81 -10.36 -15.83
CA ASN A 109 11.23 -10.68 -14.47
C ASN A 109 12.62 -10.13 -14.16
N GLU A 110 13.55 -10.22 -15.11
CA GLU A 110 14.91 -9.69 -14.94
C GLU A 110 14.86 -8.16 -14.80
N GLU A 111 14.11 -7.47 -15.66
CA GLU A 111 13.93 -6.01 -15.59
C GLU A 111 13.35 -5.56 -14.23
N GLU A 112 12.31 -6.25 -13.76
CA GLU A 112 11.69 -6.02 -12.45
C GLU A 112 12.68 -6.21 -11.29
N ILE A 113 13.55 -7.22 -11.36
CA ILE A 113 14.56 -7.51 -10.33
C ILE A 113 15.71 -6.49 -10.38
N GLU A 114 16.20 -6.14 -11.56
CA GLU A 114 17.27 -5.15 -11.73
C GLU A 114 16.84 -3.78 -11.18
N ASN A 115 15.63 -3.34 -11.51
CA ASN A 115 15.08 -2.08 -11.01
C ASN A 115 14.77 -2.10 -9.50
N LEU A 116 14.51 -3.28 -8.91
CA LEU A 116 14.29 -3.42 -7.48
C LEU A 116 15.57 -3.19 -6.66
N ILE A 117 16.73 -3.57 -7.19
CA ILE A 117 18.01 -3.62 -6.46
C ILE A 117 18.85 -2.36 -6.66
N ASN A 118 18.63 -1.61 -7.75
CA ASN A 118 19.45 -0.47 -8.18
C ASN A 118 19.45 0.75 -7.22
#